data_AF-A0A938VSD3-F1
#
_entry.id   AF-A0A938VSD3-F1
#
_cell.length_a   1.000
_cell.length_b   1.000
_cell.length_c   1.000
_cell.angle_alpha   90.00
_cell.angle_beta   90.00
_cell.angle_gamma   90.00
#
_symmetry.space_group_name_H-M   'P 1'
#
loop_
_entity.id
_entity.type
_entity.pdbx_description
1 polymer ?
#
loop_
_entity_poly.entity_id
_entity_poly.type
_entity_poly.pdbx_seq_one_letter_code
_entity_poly.pdbx_strand_id
1 'polypeptide(L)'
;MARPSGYVFYRGPSLIDGAPVVGIVTLRSVNEKTGDMMQTWILRADVHPVEAQRTGADAAVCGDCPHREAACYVVTGFGPAAVYRAFVAGSYPAADLADVLREHPKAVRLGAYGDPAAIPAAAWIGTAQHRRTGYTHRWRDPAAAWLRPLAMASVDSAAELAQAEAAGWRAFLVVPAGAPIPAHSPWRRRIVECPAVTHGAECRACRLCDGARDGDRRPHVAIRAHGAGAAKFAAAPLAPQ
;
A
#
# COMPACT_ATOMS: atom_id res chain seq x y z
N MET A 1 1.53 -31.43 -10.36
CA MET A 1 1.95 -30.51 -9.27
C MET A 1 0.77 -29.63 -8.91
N ALA A 2 0.55 -29.34 -7.63
CA ALA A 2 -0.47 -28.37 -7.23
C ALA A 2 -0.09 -26.98 -7.77
N ARG A 3 -1.07 -26.18 -8.21
CA ARG A 3 -0.81 -24.81 -8.68
C ARG A 3 -0.23 -23.98 -7.52
N PRO A 4 0.82 -23.18 -7.75
CA PRO A 4 1.37 -22.31 -6.71
C PRO A 4 0.32 -21.37 -6.13
N SER A 5 0.38 -21.10 -4.83
CA SER A 5 -0.49 -20.10 -4.17
C SER A 5 0.01 -18.67 -4.35
N GLY A 6 1.24 -18.51 -4.85
CA GLY A 6 1.92 -17.24 -5.07
C GLY A 6 3.31 -17.43 -5.67
N TYR A 7 4.00 -16.33 -5.90
CA TYR A 7 5.33 -16.27 -6.50
C TYR A 7 6.24 -15.28 -5.78
N VAL A 8 7.53 -15.56 -5.74
CA VAL A 8 8.55 -14.56 -5.43
C VAL A 8 8.85 -13.80 -6.72
N PHE A 9 8.55 -12.50 -6.73
CA PHE A 9 8.84 -11.65 -7.89
C PHE A 9 10.03 -10.71 -7.65
N TYR A 10 10.55 -10.67 -6.42
CA TYR A 10 11.75 -9.93 -6.09
C TYR A 10 12.45 -10.57 -4.89
N ARG A 11 13.79 -10.63 -4.92
CA ARG A 11 14.63 -10.98 -3.78
C ARG A 11 15.94 -10.24 -3.90
N GLY A 12 16.25 -9.37 -2.93
CA GLY A 12 17.42 -8.49 -3.03
C GLY A 12 17.48 -7.45 -1.92
N PRO A 13 18.40 -6.47 -2.03
CA PRO A 13 18.54 -5.41 -1.04
C PRO A 13 17.36 -4.42 -1.10
N SER A 14 16.87 -4.02 0.08
CA SER A 14 15.93 -2.90 0.18
C SER A 14 16.55 -1.63 -0.39
N LEU A 15 15.76 -0.86 -1.12
CA LEU A 15 16.14 0.48 -1.55
C LEU A 15 16.21 1.50 -0.40
N ILE A 16 15.74 1.13 0.79
CA ILE A 16 15.70 2.00 1.97
C ILE A 16 17.02 1.96 2.72
N ASP A 17 17.50 0.77 3.05
CA ASP A 17 18.65 0.57 3.94
C ASP A 17 19.60 -0.54 3.49
N GLY A 18 19.34 -1.17 2.34
CA GLY A 18 20.14 -2.28 1.81
C GLY A 18 19.91 -3.64 2.46
N ALA A 19 19.08 -3.73 3.52
CA ALA A 19 18.79 -4.99 4.19
C ALA A 19 18.06 -5.97 3.24
N PRO A 20 18.22 -7.29 3.41
CA PRO A 20 17.62 -8.26 2.50
C PRO A 20 16.10 -8.30 2.63
N VAL A 21 15.40 -8.07 1.53
CA VAL A 21 13.93 -8.10 1.44
C VAL A 21 13.46 -9.01 0.31
N VAL A 22 12.19 -9.40 0.38
CA VAL A 22 11.53 -10.25 -0.61
C VAL A 22 10.20 -9.62 -1.01
N GLY A 23 9.92 -9.58 -2.31
CA GLY A 23 8.63 -9.24 -2.90
C GLY A 23 7.90 -10.52 -3.29
N ILE A 24 6.72 -10.74 -2.71
CA ILE A 24 5.89 -11.93 -2.93
C ILE A 24 4.52 -11.48 -3.43
N VAL A 25 3.97 -12.17 -4.43
CA VAL A 25 2.58 -11.99 -4.86
C VAL A 25 1.78 -13.25 -4.56
N THR A 26 0.67 -13.12 -3.83
CA THR A 26 -0.28 -14.22 -3.56
C THR A 26 -1.51 -14.08 -4.45
N LEU A 27 -1.98 -15.19 -5.02
CA LEU A 27 -2.98 -15.19 -6.11
C LEU A 27 -4.45 -15.13 -5.66
N ARG A 28 -4.69 -15.41 -4.38
CA ARG A 28 -6.03 -15.44 -3.77
C ARG A 28 -6.07 -14.58 -2.53
N SER A 29 -7.21 -13.93 -2.33
CA SER A 29 -7.55 -13.23 -1.09
C SER A 29 -8.96 -13.56 -0.67
N VAL A 30 -9.16 -13.76 0.64
CA VAL A 30 -10.47 -13.87 1.28
C VAL A 30 -10.85 -12.58 2.03
N ASN A 31 -10.09 -11.51 1.85
CA ASN A 31 -10.38 -10.23 2.48
C ASN A 31 -11.62 -9.59 1.84
N GLU A 32 -12.70 -9.49 2.61
CA GLU A 32 -13.99 -8.95 2.19
C GLU A 32 -13.87 -7.54 1.59
N LYS A 33 -13.13 -6.63 2.24
CA LYS A 33 -12.94 -5.25 1.77
C LYS A 33 -12.27 -5.18 0.39
N THR A 34 -11.29 -6.03 0.13
CA THR A 34 -10.60 -6.02 -1.17
C THR A 34 -11.29 -6.86 -2.23
N GLY A 35 -12.03 -7.89 -1.82
CA GLY A 35 -12.41 -9.02 -2.66
C GLY A 35 -11.19 -9.86 -3.07
N ASP A 36 -11.39 -10.78 -4.01
CA ASP A 36 -10.33 -11.67 -4.56
C ASP A 36 -9.38 -10.91 -5.51
N MET A 37 -8.56 -10.03 -4.92
CA MET A 37 -7.42 -9.38 -5.57
C MET A 37 -6.14 -10.15 -5.28
N MET A 38 -5.21 -10.16 -6.23
CA MET A 38 -3.83 -10.52 -5.94
C MET A 38 -3.26 -9.55 -4.90
N GLN A 39 -2.49 -10.06 -3.94
CA GLN A 39 -1.89 -9.25 -2.88
C GLN A 39 -0.38 -9.33 -3.02
N THR A 40 0.31 -8.19 -3.00
CA THR A 40 1.76 -8.15 -2.97
C THR A 40 2.26 -7.81 -1.58
N TRP A 41 3.37 -8.42 -1.19
CA TRP A 41 3.94 -8.35 0.16
C TRP A 41 5.42 -8.04 0.02
N ILE A 42 5.90 -7.01 0.71
CA ILE A 42 7.32 -6.73 0.86
C ILE A 42 7.69 -7.06 2.30
N LEU A 43 8.54 -8.05 2.48
CA LEU A 43 8.92 -8.59 3.78
C LEU A 43 10.44 -8.60 3.92
N ARG A 44 10.93 -8.57 5.16
CA ARG A 44 12.30 -9.00 5.45
C ARG A 44 12.48 -10.44 4.99
N ALA A 45 13.55 -10.70 4.25
CA ALA A 45 13.80 -12.04 3.72
C ALA A 45 14.38 -13.00 4.77
N ASP A 46 14.87 -12.45 5.88
CA ASP A 46 15.68 -13.10 6.90
C ASP A 46 15.11 -12.97 8.33
N VAL A 47 14.06 -12.17 8.51
CA VAL A 47 13.44 -11.91 9.82
C VAL A 47 11.92 -12.04 9.71
N HIS A 48 11.32 -12.80 10.62
CA HIS A 48 9.86 -12.95 10.70
C HIS A 48 9.19 -11.58 10.94
N PRO A 49 8.07 -11.23 10.28
CA PRO A 49 7.52 -9.87 10.31
C PRO A 49 7.12 -9.37 11.70
N VAL A 50 6.65 -10.25 12.59
CA VAL A 50 6.38 -9.89 14.00
C VAL A 50 7.67 -9.49 14.72
N GLU A 51 8.75 -10.23 14.48
CA GLU A 51 10.05 -9.94 15.09
C GLU A 51 10.67 -8.68 14.48
N ALA A 52 10.53 -8.50 13.16
CA ALA A 52 10.98 -7.31 12.47
C ALA A 52 10.29 -6.06 13.03
N GLN A 53 8.97 -6.09 13.26
CA GLN A 53 8.25 -5.00 13.91
C GLN A 53 8.70 -4.77 15.36
N ARG A 54 8.86 -5.85 16.14
CA ARG A 54 9.28 -5.78 17.54
C ARG A 54 10.68 -5.16 17.71
N THR A 55 11.57 -5.41 16.77
CA THR A 55 12.97 -4.95 16.79
C THR A 55 13.20 -3.67 15.98
N GLY A 56 12.18 -3.17 15.28
CA GLY A 56 12.30 -2.03 14.36
C GLY A 56 12.97 -2.36 13.01
N ALA A 57 13.31 -3.63 12.78
CA ALA A 57 13.96 -4.11 11.57
C ALA A 57 13.05 -4.11 10.34
N ASP A 58 11.75 -3.84 10.52
CA ASP A 58 10.78 -3.56 9.47
C ASP A 58 10.93 -2.16 8.85
N ALA A 59 11.84 -1.33 9.36
CA ALA A 59 12.34 -0.13 8.67
C ALA A 59 12.79 -0.42 7.23
N ALA A 60 13.39 -1.59 6.99
CA ALA A 60 13.82 -2.01 5.66
C ALA A 60 12.66 -2.11 4.65
N VAL A 61 11.42 -2.32 5.09
CA VAL A 61 10.26 -2.48 4.19
C VAL A 61 9.24 -1.35 4.30
N CYS A 62 9.27 -0.58 5.39
CA CYS A 62 8.32 0.49 5.66
C CYS A 62 8.97 1.88 5.79
N GLY A 63 10.30 1.97 5.79
CA GLY A 63 11.02 3.24 5.93
C GLY A 63 10.72 3.95 7.24
N ASP A 64 10.47 5.24 7.15
CA ASP A 64 10.08 6.15 8.23
C ASP A 64 8.57 6.23 8.43
N CYS A 65 7.79 5.26 7.92
CA CYS A 65 6.34 5.22 8.08
C CYS A 65 5.94 5.44 9.57
N PRO A 66 5.15 6.48 9.87
CA PRO A 66 4.83 6.86 11.25
C PRO A 66 3.99 5.80 11.98
N HIS A 67 3.35 4.90 11.22
CA HIS A 67 2.43 3.91 11.77
C HIS A 67 3.12 2.64 12.29
N ARG A 68 4.40 2.43 11.97
CA ARG A 68 5.14 1.19 12.19
C ARG A 68 5.09 0.68 13.64
N GLU A 69 5.21 1.61 14.59
CA GLU A 69 5.40 1.29 16.00
C GLU A 69 4.08 1.01 16.73
N ALA A 70 2.95 1.54 16.26
CA ALA A 70 1.76 1.57 17.09
C ALA A 70 0.41 1.63 16.37
N ALA A 71 0.35 2.19 15.16
CA ALA A 71 -0.90 2.55 14.48
C ALA A 71 -1.13 1.79 13.15
N CYS A 72 -0.19 0.93 12.74
CA CYS A 72 -0.27 0.17 11.50
C CYS A 72 -1.56 -0.65 11.45
N TYR A 73 -2.35 -0.46 10.38
CA TYR A 73 -3.55 -1.25 10.12
C TYR A 73 -3.27 -2.74 9.90
N VAL A 74 -2.04 -3.08 9.51
CA VAL A 74 -1.64 -4.46 9.26
C VAL A 74 -1.05 -5.05 10.53
N VAL A 75 -1.75 -6.05 11.07
CA VAL A 75 -1.25 -6.83 12.19
C VAL A 75 -0.32 -7.93 11.66
N THR A 76 0.97 -7.80 11.97
CA THR A 76 2.06 -8.63 11.43
C THR A 76 1.91 -10.12 11.77
N GLY A 77 1.22 -10.47 12.87
CA GLY A 77 0.95 -11.85 13.29
C GLY A 77 -0.04 -12.64 12.42
N PHE A 78 -0.76 -11.99 11.50
CA PHE A 78 -1.73 -12.65 10.60
C PHE A 78 -1.16 -12.82 9.19
N GLY A 79 -1.66 -12.05 8.21
CA GLY A 79 -1.31 -12.17 6.80
C GLY A 79 0.20 -12.19 6.54
N PRO A 80 0.98 -11.20 7.01
CA PRO A 80 2.42 -11.18 6.82
C PRO A 80 3.12 -12.42 7.37
N ALA A 81 2.81 -12.84 8.60
CA ALA A 81 3.39 -14.03 9.20
C ALA A 81 3.06 -15.32 8.42
N ALA A 82 1.83 -15.46 7.92
CA ALA A 82 1.44 -16.60 7.10
C ALA A 82 2.21 -16.66 5.78
N VAL A 83 2.34 -15.52 5.09
CA VAL A 83 3.12 -15.41 3.84
C VAL A 83 4.60 -15.68 4.10
N TYR A 84 5.18 -15.12 5.16
CA TYR A 84 6.57 -15.36 5.53
C TYR A 84 6.85 -16.86 5.79
N ARG A 85 5.99 -17.55 6.55
CA ARG A 85 6.16 -18.98 6.82
C ARG A 85 6.13 -19.81 5.54
N ALA A 86 5.21 -19.52 4.62
CA ALA A 86 5.14 -20.20 3.32
C ALA A 86 6.37 -19.91 2.44
N PHE A 87 6.90 -18.69 2.49
CA PHE A 87 8.15 -18.32 1.82
C PHE A 87 9.35 -19.11 2.36
N VAL A 88 9.53 -19.16 3.67
CA VAL A 88 10.61 -19.93 4.31
C VAL A 88 10.48 -21.42 4.02
N ALA A 89 9.25 -21.94 3.90
CA ALA A 89 8.98 -23.31 3.49
C ALA A 89 9.21 -23.58 1.98
N GLY A 90 9.64 -22.60 1.19
CA GLY A 90 9.90 -22.75 -0.24
C GLY A 90 8.64 -22.90 -1.11
N SER A 91 7.48 -22.47 -0.60
CA SER A 91 6.18 -22.68 -1.28
C SER A 91 5.95 -21.78 -2.50
N TYR A 92 6.78 -20.75 -2.68
CA TYR A 92 6.63 -19.76 -3.74
C TYR A 92 7.76 -19.91 -4.77
N PRO A 93 7.49 -20.43 -5.98
CA PRO A 93 8.46 -20.40 -7.06
C PRO A 93 8.75 -18.96 -7.48
N ALA A 94 9.93 -18.74 -8.09
CA ALA A 94 10.29 -17.45 -8.66
C ALA A 94 9.55 -17.24 -9.99
N ALA A 95 9.05 -16.03 -10.22
CA ALA A 95 8.48 -15.62 -11.50
C ALA A 95 8.51 -14.09 -11.64
N ASP A 96 8.62 -13.60 -12.87
CA ASP A 96 8.49 -12.17 -13.14
C ASP A 96 7.05 -11.72 -12.89
N LEU A 97 6.88 -10.58 -12.21
CA LEU A 97 5.54 -10.09 -11.88
C LEU A 97 4.70 -9.86 -13.14
N ALA A 98 5.30 -9.40 -14.23
CA ALA A 98 4.61 -9.18 -15.50
C ALA A 98 3.97 -10.47 -16.05
N ASP A 99 4.64 -11.61 -15.91
CA ASP A 99 4.10 -12.91 -16.34
C ASP A 99 2.94 -13.35 -15.47
N VAL A 100 3.11 -13.25 -14.14
CA VAL A 100 2.05 -13.57 -13.17
C VAL A 100 0.81 -12.71 -13.43
N LEU A 101 0.96 -11.42 -13.70
CA LEU A 101 -0.17 -10.52 -14.00
C LEU A 101 -0.88 -10.90 -15.31
N ARG A 102 -0.14 -11.36 -16.33
CA ARG A 102 -0.69 -11.77 -17.63
C ARG A 102 -1.52 -13.05 -17.52
N GLU A 103 -1.05 -14.01 -16.73
CA GLU A 103 -1.72 -15.29 -16.49
C GLU A 103 -2.92 -15.17 -15.54
N HIS A 104 -2.98 -14.09 -14.75
CA HIS A 104 -4.01 -13.86 -13.75
C HIS A 104 -4.70 -12.50 -13.93
N PRO A 105 -5.81 -12.43 -14.70
CA PRO A 105 -6.52 -11.18 -15.02
C PRO A 105 -7.35 -10.63 -13.85
N LYS A 106 -6.85 -10.71 -12.61
CA LYS A 106 -7.43 -10.14 -11.39
C LYS A 106 -6.74 -8.83 -11.03
N ALA A 107 -7.45 -7.91 -10.39
CA ALA A 107 -6.78 -6.72 -9.89
C ALA A 107 -5.70 -7.07 -8.84
N VAL A 108 -4.63 -6.27 -8.78
CA VAL A 108 -3.51 -6.44 -7.85
C VAL A 108 -3.43 -5.29 -6.84
N ARG A 109 -3.25 -5.61 -5.56
CA ARG A 109 -2.93 -4.63 -4.53
C ARG A 109 -1.42 -4.56 -4.35
N LEU A 110 -0.87 -3.37 -4.60
CA LEU A 110 0.53 -3.03 -4.38
C LEU A 110 0.72 -2.69 -2.89
N GLY A 111 1.50 -3.49 -2.18
CA GLY A 111 1.75 -3.31 -0.73
C GLY A 111 0.53 -3.66 0.14
N ALA A 112 0.18 -4.94 0.22
CA ALA A 112 -0.69 -5.45 1.28
C ALA A 112 -0.01 -5.34 2.65
N TYR A 113 1.32 -5.49 2.67
CA TYR A 113 2.24 -5.10 3.73
C TYR A 113 3.59 -4.71 3.11
N GLY A 114 4.28 -3.76 3.73
CA GLY A 114 5.47 -3.12 3.18
C GLY A 114 5.14 -2.08 2.10
N ASP A 115 6.00 -1.06 1.98
CA ASP A 115 5.86 0.02 1.02
C ASP A 115 6.43 -0.41 -0.34
N PRO A 116 5.70 -0.24 -1.47
CA PRO A 116 6.22 -0.57 -2.80
C PRO A 116 7.54 0.12 -3.14
N ALA A 117 7.85 1.26 -2.52
CA ALA A 117 9.10 2.00 -2.71
C ALA A 117 10.32 1.28 -2.13
N ALA A 118 10.14 0.26 -1.29
CA ALA A 118 11.23 -0.49 -0.69
C ALA A 118 11.97 -1.40 -1.69
N ILE A 119 11.40 -1.65 -2.87
CA ILE A 119 12.02 -2.47 -3.92
C ILE A 119 12.06 -1.73 -5.27
N PRO A 120 12.97 -2.08 -6.19
CA PRO A 120 13.17 -1.36 -7.45
C PRO A 120 11.94 -1.32 -8.35
N ALA A 121 11.77 -0.21 -9.09
CA ALA A 121 10.73 -0.05 -10.10
C ALA A 121 10.67 -1.20 -11.11
N ALA A 122 11.83 -1.79 -11.44
CA ALA A 122 11.92 -2.94 -12.34
C ALA A 122 11.17 -4.18 -11.83
N ALA A 123 11.04 -4.38 -10.51
CA ALA A 123 10.23 -5.47 -9.95
C ALA A 123 8.72 -5.30 -10.19
N TRP A 124 8.28 -4.08 -10.52
CA TRP A 124 6.87 -3.72 -10.69
C TRP A 124 6.43 -3.63 -12.15
N ILE A 125 7.25 -4.09 -13.10
CA ILE A 125 6.92 -4.09 -14.53
C ILE A 125 5.59 -4.83 -14.78
N GLY A 126 4.77 -4.27 -15.67
CA GLY A 126 3.43 -4.78 -16.00
C GLY A 126 2.30 -4.23 -15.13
N THR A 127 2.59 -3.71 -13.92
CA THR A 127 1.54 -3.17 -13.05
C THR A 127 0.84 -1.95 -13.62
N ALA A 128 1.55 -1.13 -14.41
CA ALA A 128 1.02 0.06 -15.07
C ALA A 128 -0.15 -0.23 -16.02
N GLN A 129 -0.12 -1.40 -16.68
CA GLN A 129 -1.13 -1.88 -17.61
C GLN A 129 -2.23 -2.70 -16.91
N HIS A 130 -2.04 -3.01 -15.63
CA HIS A 130 -2.95 -3.86 -14.88
C HIS A 130 -3.92 -3.09 -14.00
N ARG A 131 -5.07 -3.69 -13.71
CA ARG A 131 -6.00 -3.17 -12.70
C ARG A 131 -5.32 -3.24 -11.34
N ARG A 132 -5.15 -2.11 -10.66
CA ARG A 132 -4.38 -2.05 -9.42
C ARG A 132 -4.97 -1.13 -8.37
N THR A 133 -4.54 -1.32 -7.14
CA THR A 133 -4.55 -0.30 -6.10
C THR A 133 -3.21 -0.27 -5.37
N GLY A 134 -2.81 0.87 -4.83
CA GLY A 134 -1.54 0.96 -4.09
C GLY A 134 -1.41 2.27 -3.32
N TYR A 135 -0.56 2.26 -2.29
CA TYR A 135 -0.27 3.42 -1.45
C TYR A 135 1.22 3.42 -1.10
N THR A 136 1.78 4.60 -0.89
CA THR A 136 3.15 4.78 -0.37
C THR A 136 3.19 5.93 0.62
N HIS A 137 3.88 5.77 1.75
CA HIS A 137 4.22 6.88 2.65
C HIS A 137 5.51 7.59 2.22
N ARG A 138 6.29 6.99 1.31
CA ARG A 138 7.52 7.58 0.76
C ARG A 138 7.25 8.57 -0.38
N TRP A 139 6.06 9.12 -0.52
CA TRP A 139 5.70 10.03 -1.62
C TRP A 139 6.53 11.34 -1.65
N ARG A 140 7.15 11.71 -0.52
CA ARG A 140 8.10 12.84 -0.42
C ARG A 140 9.51 12.50 -0.92
N ASP A 141 9.85 11.22 -0.99
CA ASP A 141 11.15 10.77 -1.44
C ASP A 141 11.24 10.85 -2.96
N PRO A 142 12.16 11.67 -3.53
CA PRO A 142 12.36 11.73 -4.97
C PRO A 142 12.67 10.37 -5.60
N ALA A 143 13.33 9.45 -4.87
CA ALA A 143 13.63 8.10 -5.35
C ALA A 143 12.37 7.23 -5.49
N ALA A 144 11.27 7.61 -4.84
CA ALA A 144 9.96 6.95 -4.94
C ALA A 144 9.01 7.63 -5.94
N ALA A 145 9.40 8.73 -6.58
CA ALA A 145 8.53 9.50 -7.48
C ALA A 145 7.97 8.68 -8.65
N TRP A 146 8.66 7.62 -9.07
CA TRP A 146 8.20 6.68 -10.10
C TRP A 146 6.91 5.93 -9.71
N LEU A 147 6.54 5.88 -8.44
CA LEU A 147 5.28 5.29 -7.96
C LEU A 147 4.06 6.18 -8.17
N ARG A 148 4.24 7.48 -8.47
CA ARG A 148 3.14 8.43 -8.65
C ARG A 148 2.05 7.96 -9.63
N PRO A 149 2.38 7.38 -10.80
CA PRO A 149 1.36 6.81 -11.69
C PRO A 149 0.80 5.46 -11.22
N LEU A 150 1.38 4.82 -10.20
CA LEU A 150 1.04 3.46 -9.77
C LEU A 150 0.29 3.39 -8.44
N ALA A 151 0.56 4.33 -7.54
CA ALA A 151 0.09 4.34 -6.16
C ALA A 151 -0.36 5.75 -5.75
N MET A 152 -1.19 5.79 -4.71
CA MET A 152 -1.60 7.04 -4.06
C MET A 152 -0.54 7.45 -3.04
N ALA A 153 -0.36 8.76 -2.84
CA ALA A 153 0.33 9.27 -1.66
C ALA A 153 -0.53 8.96 -0.42
N SER A 154 0.00 8.19 0.53
CA SER A 154 -0.64 7.97 1.82
C SER A 154 -0.32 9.16 2.71
N VAL A 155 -1.35 9.90 3.12
CA VAL A 155 -1.21 11.15 3.87
C VAL A 155 -2.07 11.15 5.12
N ASP A 156 -1.54 11.71 6.20
CA ASP A 156 -2.15 11.67 7.54
C ASP A 156 -2.63 13.06 8.01
N SER A 157 -2.57 14.08 7.15
CA SER A 157 -3.17 15.40 7.44
C SER A 157 -3.54 16.19 6.18
N ALA A 158 -4.30 17.27 6.35
CA ALA A 158 -4.60 18.19 5.24
C ALA A 158 -3.36 18.94 4.72
N ALA A 159 -2.37 19.20 5.58
CA ALA A 159 -1.11 19.82 5.14
C ALA A 159 -0.33 18.87 4.22
N GLU A 160 -0.27 17.59 4.58
CA GLU A 160 0.33 16.56 3.74
C GLU A 160 -0.43 16.37 2.42
N LEU A 161 -1.78 16.37 2.47
CA LEU A 161 -2.61 16.33 1.27
C LEU A 161 -2.27 17.47 0.30
N ALA A 162 -2.16 18.69 0.82
CA ALA A 162 -1.83 19.86 0.01
C ALA A 162 -0.45 19.74 -0.65
N GLN A 163 0.55 19.25 0.09
CA GLN A 163 1.91 19.00 -0.39
C GLN A 163 1.94 17.90 -1.46
N ALA A 164 1.28 16.77 -1.20
CA ALA A 164 1.23 15.64 -2.13
C ALA A 164 0.55 16.05 -3.44
N GLU A 165 -0.56 16.79 -3.37
CA GLU A 165 -1.23 17.31 -4.56
C GLU A 165 -0.37 18.31 -5.34
N ALA A 166 0.33 19.22 -4.65
CA ALA A 166 1.27 20.14 -5.29
C ALA A 166 2.42 19.39 -6.00
N ALA A 167 2.84 18.24 -5.48
CA ALA A 167 3.82 17.34 -6.10
C ALA A 167 3.23 16.43 -7.22
N GLY A 168 1.95 16.62 -7.56
CA GLY A 168 1.26 15.90 -8.64
C GLY A 168 0.71 14.54 -8.24
N TRP A 169 0.67 14.20 -6.96
CA TRP A 169 0.09 12.94 -6.49
C TRP A 169 -1.44 13.02 -6.40
N ARG A 170 -2.08 11.86 -6.59
CA ARG A 170 -3.38 11.60 -5.98
C ARG A 170 -3.14 11.01 -4.60
N ALA A 171 -3.95 11.43 -3.64
CA ALA A 171 -3.75 11.10 -2.25
C ALA A 171 -4.85 10.18 -1.69
N PHE A 172 -4.45 9.36 -0.73
CA PHE A 172 -5.31 8.65 0.19
C PHE A 172 -5.12 9.28 1.58
N LEU A 173 -6.10 10.05 2.02
CA LEU A 173 -6.08 10.79 3.27
C LEU A 173 -6.67 9.95 4.41
N VAL A 174 -5.91 9.75 5.47
CA VAL A 174 -6.44 9.27 6.74
C VAL A 174 -6.82 10.48 7.59
N VAL A 175 -8.08 10.54 8.03
CA VAL A 175 -8.55 11.54 9.01
C VAL A 175 -8.79 10.87 10.36
N PRO A 176 -8.70 11.58 11.49
CA PRO A 176 -8.99 11.03 12.80
C PRO A 176 -10.38 10.39 12.90
N ALA A 177 -10.54 9.45 13.83
CA ALA A 177 -11.83 8.82 14.07
C ALA A 177 -12.90 9.88 14.44
N GLY A 178 -14.06 9.83 13.80
CA GLY A 178 -15.15 10.78 14.01
C GLY A 178 -14.96 12.17 13.38
N ALA A 179 -13.74 12.56 12.99
CA ALA A 179 -13.48 13.86 12.36
C ALA A 179 -14.05 13.93 10.94
N PRO A 180 -14.70 15.05 10.53
CA PRO A 180 -15.32 15.17 9.22
C PRO A 180 -14.28 15.03 8.09
N ILE A 181 -14.70 14.38 7.00
CA ILE A 181 -13.90 14.35 5.77
C ILE A 181 -14.15 15.66 5.01
N PRO A 182 -13.10 16.44 4.68
CA PRO A 182 -13.27 17.64 3.88
C PRO A 182 -13.79 17.29 2.48
N ALA A 183 -14.68 18.09 1.91
CA ALA A 183 -15.24 17.85 0.58
C ALA A 183 -14.22 18.12 -0.56
N HIS A 184 -13.24 18.99 -0.30
CA HIS A 184 -12.23 19.40 -1.25
C HIS A 184 -10.86 19.58 -0.58
N SER A 185 -9.79 19.41 -1.36
CA SER A 185 -8.44 19.82 -0.96
C SER A 185 -8.29 21.35 -1.06
N PRO A 186 -7.20 21.93 -0.53
CA PRO A 186 -6.91 23.36 -0.69
C PRO A 186 -6.87 23.83 -2.16
N TRP A 187 -6.59 22.92 -3.09
CA TRP A 187 -6.57 23.17 -4.54
C TRP A 187 -7.93 22.92 -5.21
N ARG A 188 -9.02 22.87 -4.43
CA ARG A 188 -10.41 22.64 -4.87
C ARG A 188 -10.65 21.30 -5.57
N ARG A 189 -9.75 20.33 -5.42
CA ARG A 189 -9.97 18.97 -5.93
C ARG A 189 -10.91 18.22 -5.00
N ARG A 190 -11.90 17.53 -5.55
CA ARG A 190 -12.86 16.74 -4.75
C ARG A 190 -12.14 15.66 -3.93
N ILE A 191 -12.64 15.43 -2.73
CA ILE A 191 -12.26 14.31 -1.86
C ILE A 191 -13.51 13.48 -1.64
N VAL A 192 -13.40 12.16 -1.83
CA VAL A 192 -14.50 11.22 -1.56
C VAL A 192 -14.12 10.27 -0.44
N GLU A 193 -15.07 9.98 0.44
CA GLU A 193 -14.89 8.90 1.41
C GLU A 193 -14.79 7.56 0.68
N CYS A 194 -13.96 6.66 1.20
CA CYS A 194 -13.68 5.36 0.59
C CYS A 194 -14.99 4.61 0.30
N PRO A 195 -15.28 4.23 -0.97
CA PRO A 195 -16.54 3.55 -1.31
C PRO A 195 -16.72 2.19 -0.63
N ALA A 196 -15.65 1.57 -0.13
CA ALA A 196 -15.75 0.36 0.68
C ALA A 196 -16.47 0.63 2.02
N VAL A 197 -16.38 1.85 2.55
CA VAL A 197 -17.05 2.27 3.78
C VAL A 197 -18.47 2.75 3.50
N THR A 198 -18.66 3.57 2.46
CA THR A 198 -19.95 4.22 2.23
C THR A 198 -20.94 3.38 1.41
N HIS A 199 -20.45 2.47 0.56
CA HIS A 199 -21.29 1.68 -0.35
C HIS A 199 -20.99 0.17 -0.30
N GLY A 200 -20.12 -0.29 0.63
CA GLY A 200 -19.67 -1.69 0.68
C GLY A 200 -18.92 -2.14 -0.58
N ALA A 201 -18.39 -1.21 -1.38
CA ALA A 201 -17.75 -1.55 -2.65
C ALA A 201 -16.39 -2.22 -2.43
N GLU A 202 -16.20 -3.41 -2.98
CA GLU A 202 -14.91 -4.11 -2.93
C GLU A 202 -13.84 -3.38 -3.78
N CYS A 203 -12.59 -3.38 -3.30
CA CYS A 203 -11.48 -2.72 -4.01
C CYS A 203 -11.28 -3.27 -5.44
N ARG A 204 -11.51 -4.57 -5.66
CA ARG A 204 -11.44 -5.20 -6.99
C ARG A 204 -12.35 -4.54 -8.03
N ALA A 205 -13.49 -4.00 -7.60
CA ALA A 205 -14.45 -3.31 -8.46
C ALA A 205 -14.16 -1.81 -8.50
N CYS A 206 -14.03 -1.17 -7.32
CA CYS A 206 -13.89 0.27 -7.12
C CYS A 206 -12.67 0.86 -7.83
N ARG A 207 -11.46 0.34 -7.52
CA ARG A 207 -10.19 0.71 -8.18
C ARG A 207 -9.87 2.22 -8.22
N LEU A 208 -10.42 3.01 -7.29
CA LEU A 208 -10.12 4.45 -7.24
C LEU A 208 -8.68 4.77 -6.84
N CYS A 209 -8.00 3.87 -6.12
CA CYS A 209 -6.67 4.11 -5.56
C CYS A 209 -5.55 3.63 -6.49
N ASP A 210 -5.59 4.01 -7.77
CA ASP A 210 -4.74 3.50 -8.85
C ASP A 210 -3.61 4.45 -9.30
N GLY A 211 -3.30 5.46 -8.49
CA GLY A 211 -2.29 6.48 -8.78
C GLY A 211 -2.82 7.67 -9.58
N ALA A 212 -1.91 8.61 -9.88
CA ALA A 212 -2.17 9.82 -10.64
C ALA A 212 -1.92 9.65 -12.15
N ARG A 213 -2.46 10.58 -12.93
CA ARG A 213 -2.26 10.69 -14.38
C ARG A 213 -2.01 12.15 -14.72
N ASP A 214 -1.49 12.43 -15.90
CA ASP A 214 -1.35 13.80 -16.36
C ASP A 214 -2.73 14.45 -16.50
N GLY A 215 -2.89 15.64 -15.91
CA GLY A 215 -4.17 16.36 -15.88
C GLY A 215 -5.28 15.67 -15.09
N ASP A 216 -4.96 14.75 -14.17
CA ASP A 216 -5.96 13.96 -13.44
C ASP A 216 -6.92 14.83 -12.62
N ARG A 217 -8.22 14.74 -12.92
CA ARG A 217 -9.31 15.44 -12.21
C ARG A 217 -10.13 14.54 -11.29
N ARG A 218 -9.79 13.25 -11.19
CA ARG A 218 -10.48 12.28 -10.31
C ARG A 218 -10.27 12.67 -8.85
N PRO A 219 -11.18 12.31 -7.94
CA PRO A 219 -11.08 12.76 -6.56
C PRO A 219 -9.88 12.14 -5.83
N HIS A 220 -9.39 12.80 -4.78
CA HIS A 220 -8.64 12.11 -3.72
C HIS A 220 -9.58 11.19 -2.95
N VAL A 221 -9.03 10.20 -2.25
CA VAL A 221 -9.83 9.28 -1.42
C VAL A 221 -9.50 9.54 0.04
N ALA A 222 -10.50 9.51 0.91
CA ALA A 222 -10.28 9.65 2.35
C ALA A 222 -10.91 8.50 3.13
N ILE A 223 -10.38 8.23 4.32
CA ILE A 223 -10.97 7.30 5.27
C ILE A 223 -10.80 7.82 6.69
N ARG A 224 -11.79 7.59 7.54
CA ARG A 224 -11.65 7.83 8.98
C ARG A 224 -10.83 6.71 9.61
N ALA A 225 -9.97 7.07 10.55
CA ALA A 225 -9.21 6.10 11.31
C ALA A 225 -10.15 5.12 12.01
N HIS A 226 -9.84 3.83 11.91
CA HIS A 226 -10.69 2.74 12.40
C HIS A 226 -9.84 1.56 12.88
N GLY A 227 -10.46 0.63 13.60
CA GLY A 227 -9.77 -0.51 14.21
C GLY A 227 -9.01 -0.15 15.48
N ALA A 228 -8.25 -1.11 16.02
CA ALA A 228 -7.63 -1.00 17.34
C ALA A 228 -6.60 0.15 17.47
N GLY A 229 -6.01 0.59 16.35
CA GLY A 229 -5.04 1.69 16.31
C GLY A 229 -5.66 3.07 16.11
N ALA A 230 -6.98 3.20 15.94
CA ALA A 230 -7.62 4.44 15.49
C ALA A 230 -7.31 5.67 16.37
N ALA A 231 -7.26 5.49 17.69
CA ALA A 231 -6.95 6.56 18.65
C ALA A 231 -5.53 7.13 18.51
N LYS A 232 -4.63 6.41 17.84
CA LYS A 232 -3.23 6.81 17.64
C LYS A 232 -3.03 7.66 16.38
N PHE A 233 -4.05 7.75 15.52
CA PHE A 233 -4.12 8.74 14.43
C PHE A 233 -4.60 10.07 15.01
N ALA A 234 -3.79 10.69 15.86
CA ALA A 234 -4.11 11.96 16.49
C ALA A 234 -4.14 13.10 15.44
N ALA A 235 -5.10 14.01 15.58
CA ALA A 235 -5.33 15.11 14.65
C ALA A 235 -4.16 16.11 14.68
N ALA A 236 -3.46 16.28 13.56
CA ALA A 236 -2.93 17.61 13.25
C ALA A 236 -4.15 18.50 12.94
N PRO A 237 -4.28 19.71 13.55
CA PRO A 237 -5.44 20.55 13.32
C PRO A 237 -5.58 20.85 11.83
N LEU A 238 -6.78 20.62 11.28
CA LEU A 238 -7.16 21.13 9.98
C LEU A 238 -7.11 22.65 10.10
N ALA A 239 -6.23 23.31 9.33
CA ALA A 239 -6.23 24.76 9.27
C ALA A 239 -7.66 25.25 8.95
N PRO A 240 -8.18 26.27 9.67
CA PRO A 240 -9.52 26.78 9.41
C PRO A 240 -9.60 27.28 7.96
N GLN A 241 -10.74 26.99 7.33
CA GLN A 241 -11.09 27.38 5.95
C GLN A 241 -11.16 28.89 5.80
#